data_AF-A0A653GWX1-F1
#
_entry.id   AF-A0A653GWX1-F1
#
_cell.length_a   1.000
_cell.length_b   1.000
_cell.length_c   1.000
_cell.angle_alpha   90.00
_cell.angle_beta   90.00
_cell.angle_gamma   90.00
#
_symmetry.space_group_name_H-M   'P 1'
#
loop_
_entity.id
_entity.type
_entity.pdbx_description
1 polymer ?
#
loop_
_entity_poly.entity_id
_entity_poly.type
_entity_poly.pdbx_seq_one_letter_code
_entity_poly.pdbx_strand_id
1 'polypeptide(L)'
;MQNIMFALEPTVAVGTGNPLSTSILNNCYLDIKKILAEALDTKTSEEIKIIYGGSVTKHNIKDYLNNTPVDGYLIGKASIDKSFINIIKNVEEFCLNSA
;
A
#
# COMPACT_ATOMS: atom_id res chain seq x y z
N MET A 1 15.95 -10.23 -3.61
CA MET A 1 14.72 -10.87 -3.10
C MET A 1 13.51 -10.63 -4.02
N GLN A 2 13.69 -10.70 -5.35
CA GLN A 2 12.82 -9.99 -6.30
C GLN A 2 11.38 -10.53 -6.43
N ASN A 3 11.09 -11.71 -5.88
CA ASN A 3 9.78 -12.35 -5.97
C ASN A 3 8.98 -12.32 -4.64
N ILE A 4 9.42 -11.54 -3.65
CA ILE A 4 8.75 -11.42 -2.35
C ILE A 4 8.21 -9.99 -2.18
N MET A 5 6.95 -9.89 -1.76
CA MET A 5 6.27 -8.67 -1.35
C MET A 5 5.75 -8.82 0.08
N PHE A 6 5.83 -7.75 0.85
CA PHE A 6 5.28 -7.69 2.20
C PHE A 6 3.95 -6.94 2.15
N ALA A 7 2.88 -7.56 2.66
CA ALA A 7 1.60 -6.90 2.81
C ALA A 7 1.45 -6.38 4.25
N LEU A 8 1.36 -5.05 4.40
CA LEU A 8 1.05 -4.41 5.67
C LEU A 8 -0.47 -4.46 5.92
N GLU A 9 -0.89 -5.28 6.87
CA GLU A 9 -2.30 -5.50 7.22
C GLU A 9 -2.61 -5.05 8.67
N PRO A 10 -2.96 -3.77 8.89
CA PRO A 10 -3.35 -3.30 10.22
C PRO A 10 -4.74 -3.81 10.58
N THR A 11 -4.84 -4.57 11.67
CA THR A 11 -6.09 -5.20 12.15
C THR A 11 -7.24 -4.21 12.37
N VAL A 12 -6.93 -2.96 12.70
CA VAL A 12 -7.92 -1.87 12.85
C VAL A 12 -8.57 -1.46 11.53
N ALA A 13 -7.92 -1.71 10.39
CA ALA A 13 -8.41 -1.33 9.07
C ALA A 13 -8.91 -2.52 8.24
N VAL A 14 -8.41 -3.73 8.48
CA VAL A 14 -8.78 -4.92 7.71
C VAL A 14 -10.22 -5.33 8.00
N GLY A 15 -11.06 -5.34 6.97
CA GLY A 15 -12.44 -5.82 7.06
C GLY A 15 -13.43 -4.89 7.78
N THR A 16 -12.96 -3.83 8.43
CA THR A 16 -13.75 -2.87 9.22
C THR A 16 -14.42 -1.78 8.38
N GLY A 17 -13.92 -1.52 7.17
CA GLY A 17 -14.34 -0.39 6.35
C GLY A 17 -13.72 0.94 6.80
N ASN A 18 -12.90 0.94 7.86
CA ASN A 18 -12.23 2.12 8.38
C ASN A 18 -10.80 2.19 7.84
N PRO A 19 -10.50 3.10 6.90
CA PRO A 19 -9.14 3.27 6.38
C PRO A 19 -8.19 3.80 7.44
N LEU A 20 -6.91 3.41 7.34
CA LEU A 20 -5.84 4.06 8.11
C LEU A 20 -5.54 5.43 7.50
N SER A 21 -5.19 6.43 8.30
CA SER A 21 -4.73 7.71 7.75
C SER A 21 -3.41 7.54 7.01
N THR A 22 -3.19 8.34 5.96
CA THR A 22 -1.96 8.33 5.15
C THR A 22 -0.71 8.61 5.98
N SER A 23 -0.80 9.50 6.97
CA SER A 23 0.29 9.80 7.90
C SER A 23 0.70 8.58 8.74
N ILE A 24 -0.26 7.83 9.30
CA ILE A 24 0.06 6.62 10.07
C ILE A 24 0.62 5.55 9.14
N LEU A 25 0.03 5.37 7.94
CA LEU A 25 0.53 4.41 6.96
C LEU A 25 1.98 4.71 6.56
N ASN A 26 2.33 5.99 6.36
CA ASN A 26 3.70 6.39 6.07
C ASN A 26 4.67 6.04 7.21
N ASN A 27 4.29 6.33 8.47
CA ASN A 27 5.12 5.96 9.63
C ASN A 27 5.35 4.44 9.69
N CYS A 28 4.29 3.65 9.52
CA CYS A 28 4.42 2.18 9.50
C CYS A 28 5.35 1.71 8.36
N TYR A 29 5.25 2.30 7.17
CA TYR A 29 6.13 1.96 6.06
C TYR A 29 7.61 2.22 6.40
N LEU A 30 7.92 3.41 6.94
CA LEU A 30 9.28 3.78 7.33
C LEU A 30 9.82 2.87 8.43
N ASP A 31 9.00 2.52 9.42
CA ASP A 31 9.37 1.61 10.50
C ASP A 31 9.70 0.21 9.95
N ILE A 32 8.89 -0.32 9.02
CA ILE A 32 9.15 -1.61 8.38
C ILE A 32 10.46 -1.56 7.58
N LYS A 33 10.69 -0.51 6.78
CA LYS A 33 11.96 -0.35 6.03
C LYS A 33 13.16 -0.28 6.95
N LYS A 34 13.05 0.40 8.10
CA LYS A 34 14.10 0.44 9.11
C LYS A 34 14.40 -0.95 9.68
N ILE A 35 13.36 -1.69 10.08
CA ILE A 35 13.51 -3.06 10.61
C ILE A 35 14.15 -3.98 9.56
N LEU A 36 13.72 -3.90 8.31
CA LEU A 36 14.30 -4.70 7.22
C LEU A 36 15.77 -4.35 6.97
N ALA A 37 16.15 -3.08 7.07
CA ALA A 37 17.54 -2.66 6.90
C ALA A 37 18.44 -3.14 8.04
N GLU A 38 17.92 -3.15 9.28
CA GLU A 38 18.62 -3.66 10.46
C GLU A 38 18.74 -5.20 10.45
N ALA A 39 17.71 -5.91 10.00
CA ALA A 39 17.68 -7.37 9.99
C ALA A 39 18.44 -8.00 8.82
N LEU A 40 18.58 -7.28 7.71
CA LEU A 40 19.21 -7.74 6.47
C LEU A 40 20.35 -6.78 6.11
N ASP A 41 20.06 -5.81 5.24
CA ASP A 41 20.93 -4.72 4.85
C ASP A 41 20.10 -3.63 4.14
N THR A 42 20.65 -2.42 4.03
CA THR A 42 19.97 -1.26 3.42
C THR A 42 19.53 -1.53 1.99
N LYS A 43 20.40 -2.15 1.17
CA LYS A 43 20.09 -2.39 -0.25
C LYS A 43 18.92 -3.36 -0.38
N THR A 44 18.93 -4.44 0.38
CA THR A 44 17.83 -5.42 0.39
C THR A 44 16.54 -4.80 0.91
N SER A 45 16.60 -3.94 1.94
CA SER A 45 15.42 -3.22 2.44
C SER A 45 14.79 -2.30 1.39
N GLU A 46 15.61 -1.57 0.63
CA GLU A 46 15.15 -0.72 -0.46
C GLU A 46 14.47 -1.52 -1.57
N GLU A 47 15.03 -2.69 -1.94
CA GLU A 47 14.49 -3.57 -2.98
C GLU A 47 13.17 -4.27 -2.59
N ILE A 48 12.92 -4.50 -1.30
CA ILE A 48 11.69 -5.18 -0.84
C ILE A 48 10.49 -4.27 -1.04
N LYS A 49 9.50 -4.75 -1.79
CA LYS A 49 8.22 -4.06 -1.98
C LYS A 49 7.30 -4.27 -0.78
N ILE A 50 6.69 -3.20 -0.31
CA ILE A 50 5.70 -3.17 0.77
C ILE A 50 4.38 -2.64 0.20
N ILE A 51 3.37 -3.50 0.17
CA ILE A 51 2.01 -3.16 -0.27
C ILE A 51 1.07 -2.98 0.92
N TYR A 52 0.07 -2.11 0.80
CA TYR A 52 -0.91 -1.87 1.86
C TYR A 52 -2.17 -2.73 1.69
N GLY A 53 -2.52 -3.50 2.73
CA GLY A 53 -3.68 -4.42 2.73
C GLY A 53 -4.87 -3.97 3.60
N GLY A 54 -4.92 -2.71 4.04
CA GLY A 54 -6.05 -2.20 4.80
C GLY A 54 -7.29 -1.86 3.94
N SER A 55 -8.19 -1.04 4.49
CA SER A 55 -9.48 -0.70 3.84
C SER A 55 -9.32 0.29 2.67
N VAL A 56 -8.83 -0.19 1.54
CA VAL A 56 -8.71 0.57 0.28
C VAL A 56 -9.99 0.48 -0.53
N THR A 57 -10.44 1.61 -1.05
CA THR A 57 -11.69 1.78 -1.80
C THR A 57 -11.48 2.74 -2.96
N LYS A 58 -12.45 2.80 -3.89
CA LYS A 58 -12.44 3.80 -4.99
C LYS A 58 -12.43 5.26 -4.49
N HIS A 59 -12.80 5.51 -3.24
CA HIS A 59 -12.92 6.86 -2.69
C HIS A 59 -11.62 7.37 -2.05
N ASN A 60 -10.76 6.48 -1.56
CA ASN A 60 -9.53 6.84 -0.85
C ASN A 60 -8.24 6.46 -1.60
N ILE A 61 -8.32 5.66 -2.68
CA ILE A 61 -7.14 5.25 -3.43
C ILE A 61 -6.31 6.44 -3.92
N LYS A 62 -6.93 7.52 -4.41
CA LYS A 62 -6.20 8.73 -4.84
C LYS A 62 -5.43 9.38 -3.68
N ASP A 63 -5.99 9.39 -2.48
CA ASP A 63 -5.32 9.95 -1.32
C ASP A 63 -4.07 9.13 -0.96
N TYR A 64 -4.21 7.79 -0.94
CA TYR A 64 -3.07 6.91 -0.68
C TYR A 64 -1.98 7.04 -1.75
N LEU A 65 -2.33 7.08 -3.03
CA LEU A 65 -1.38 7.22 -4.13
C LEU A 65 -0.54 8.50 -4.01
N ASN A 66 -1.14 9.61 -3.59
CA ASN A 66 -0.45 10.90 -3.50
C ASN A 66 0.35 11.07 -2.20
N ASN A 67 -0.07 10.41 -1.11
CA ASN A 67 0.39 10.75 0.24
C ASN A 67 1.11 9.60 0.96
N THR A 68 1.37 8.48 0.29
CA THR A 68 2.06 7.34 0.91
C THR A 68 3.09 6.71 -0.02
N PRO A 69 4.22 6.21 0.52
CA PRO A 69 5.30 5.62 -0.28
C PRO A 69 5.11 4.12 -0.54
N VAL A 70 3.93 3.55 -0.27
CA VAL A 70 3.70 2.11 -0.43
C VAL A 70 3.77 1.71 -1.90
N ASP A 71 4.32 0.53 -2.17
CA ASP A 71 4.60 0.05 -3.53
C ASP A 71 3.36 -0.51 -4.26
N GLY A 72 2.21 -0.53 -3.57
CA GLY A 72 0.96 -1.05 -4.11
C GLY A 72 -0.06 -1.37 -3.05
N TYR A 73 -1.13 -2.04 -3.46
CA TYR A 73 -2.29 -2.30 -2.61
C TYR A 73 -2.80 -3.73 -2.76
N LEU A 74 -3.02 -4.40 -1.63
CA LEU A 74 -3.69 -5.70 -1.56
C LEU A 74 -5.18 -5.47 -1.28
N ILE A 75 -5.99 -5.46 -2.34
CA ILE A 75 -7.41 -5.08 -2.23
C ILE A 75 -8.27 -6.26 -1.75
N GLY A 76 -8.88 -6.11 -0.58
CA GLY A 76 -9.81 -7.09 0.00
C GLY A 76 -11.22 -7.02 -0.61
N LYS A 77 -12.24 -6.72 0.20
CA LYS A 77 -13.67 -6.73 -0.20
C LYS A 77 -13.99 -5.93 -1.47
N ALA A 78 -13.28 -4.83 -1.73
CA ALA A 78 -13.51 -4.04 -2.94
C ALA A 78 -13.09 -4.75 -4.24
N SER A 79 -12.28 -5.82 -4.18
CA SER A 79 -11.79 -6.56 -5.34
C SER A 79 -12.88 -7.38 -6.05
N ILE A 80 -13.93 -7.78 -5.33
CA ILE A 80 -15.05 -8.57 -5.87
C ILE A 80 -16.20 -7.69 -6.38
N ASP A 81 -16.11 -6.37 -6.19
CA ASP A 81 -17.12 -5.39 -6.65
C ASP A 81 -16.64 -4.68 -7.93
N LYS A 82 -17.59 -4.11 -8.70
CA LYS A 82 -17.28 -3.33 -9.90
C LYS A 82 -16.35 -2.14 -9.62
N SER A 83 -16.34 -1.62 -8.39
CA SER A 83 -15.43 -0.57 -7.95
C SER A 83 -13.95 -0.95 -8.02
N PHE A 84 -13.60 -2.24 -8.09
CA PHE A 84 -12.22 -2.65 -8.32
C PHE A 84 -11.64 -2.08 -9.62
N ILE A 85 -12.45 -2.05 -10.69
CA ILE A 85 -12.06 -1.46 -11.98
C ILE A 85 -11.74 0.03 -11.79
N ASN A 86 -12.53 0.74 -10.99
CA ASN A 86 -12.26 2.14 -10.70
C ASN A 86 -10.93 2.29 -9.95
N ILE A 87 -10.65 1.45 -8.94
CA ILE A 87 -9.36 1.46 -8.21
C ILE A 87 -8.20 1.29 -9.20
N ILE A 88 -8.26 0.29 -10.07
CA ILE A 88 -7.22 0.04 -11.09
C ILE A 88 -7.03 1.25 -12.00
N LYS A 89 -8.12 1.85 -12.51
CA LYS A 89 -8.03 3.04 -13.38
C LYS A 89 -7.38 4.23 -12.68
N ASN A 90 -7.66 4.43 -11.39
CA ASN A 90 -7.01 5.50 -10.62
C ASN A 90 -5.51 5.25 -10.46
N VAL A 91 -5.10 4.00 -10.24
CA VAL A 91 -3.69 3.61 -10.17
C VAL A 91 -3.00 3.78 -11.52
N GLU A 92 -3.63 3.32 -12.61
CA GLU A 92 -3.13 3.47 -13.98
C GLU A 92 -2.94 4.95 -14.34
N GLU A 93 -3.95 5.79 -14.11
CA GLU A 93 -3.87 7.24 -14.34
C GLU A 93 -2.73 7.87 -13.53
N PHE A 94 -2.56 7.49 -12.27
CA PHE A 94 -1.48 8.00 -11.42
C PHE A 94 -0.09 7.61 -11.95
N CYS A 95 0.09 6.34 -12.35
CA CYS A 95 1.36 5.86 -12.90
C CYS A 95 1.71 6.54 -14.22
N LEU A 96 0.73 6.78 -15.09
CA LEU A 96 0.94 7.48 -16.36
C LEU A 96 1.31 8.96 -16.18
N ASN A 97 0.81 9.61 -15.13
CA ASN A 97 1.10 11.02 -14.82
C ASN A 97 2.38 11.23 -14.00
N SER A 98 2.93 10.15 -13.43
CA SER A 98 4.12 10.17 -12.58
C SER A 98 5.38 9.65 -13.29
N ALA A 99 5.25 9.26 -14.56
CA ALA A 99 6.33 8.85 -15.46
C ALA A 99 6.89 10.05 -16.24
#